data_AF-Q2CCT0-F1
#
_entry.id   AF-Q2CCT0-F1
#
_cell.length_a   1.000
_cell.length_b   1.000
_cell.length_c   1.000
_cell.angle_alpha   90.00
_cell.angle_beta   90.00
_cell.angle_gamma   90.00
#
_symmetry.space_group_name_H-M   'P 1'
#
loop_
_entity.id
_entity.type
_entity.pdbx_description
1 polymer ?
#
loop_
_entity_poly.entity_id
_entity_poly.type
_entity_poly.pdbx_seq_one_letter_code
_entity_poly.pdbx_strand_id
1 'polypeptide(L)'
;MHLLRPVALALLLAACSTGPDLVPLGTSAGVGRAETLYRTELVGRYSPSPVCAGQEMQVELAPESVYIGETGCNIAATRTTAGGVALELAQCRAEGAPAPSRTVTLARTANGALALDGTSLQPCFD
;
A
#
# COMPACT_ATOMS: atom_id res chain seq x y z
N MET A 1 -21.20 52.78 -35.28
CA MET A 1 -20.48 51.50 -35.44
C MET A 1 -19.19 51.60 -34.64
N HIS A 2 -19.13 51.02 -33.45
CA HIS A 2 -17.94 51.01 -32.59
C HIS A 2 -17.55 49.56 -32.34
N LEU A 3 -16.29 49.26 -32.62
CA LEU A 3 -15.68 47.93 -32.61
C LEU A 3 -15.62 47.36 -31.19
N LEU A 4 -16.17 46.16 -31.01
CA LEU A 4 -15.99 45.34 -29.81
C LEU A 4 -14.55 44.83 -29.71
N ARG A 5 -13.90 45.10 -28.57
CA ARG A 5 -12.67 44.44 -28.10
C ARG A 5 -13.04 43.16 -27.33
N PRO A 6 -12.45 41.99 -27.61
CA PRO A 6 -12.60 40.82 -26.75
C PRO A 6 -11.55 40.88 -25.64
N VAL A 7 -11.99 41.04 -24.40
CA VAL A 7 -11.15 40.80 -23.21
C VAL A 7 -11.19 39.31 -22.93
N ALA A 8 -10.00 38.69 -23.02
CA ALA A 8 -9.74 37.31 -22.67
C ALA A 8 -10.15 37.05 -21.21
N LEU A 9 -11.08 36.12 -21.01
CA LEU A 9 -11.38 35.57 -19.70
C LEU A 9 -10.84 34.14 -19.63
N ALA A 10 -9.61 34.03 -19.13
CA ALA A 10 -8.99 32.77 -18.77
C ALA A 10 -9.72 32.20 -17.54
N LEU A 11 -10.62 31.24 -17.76
CA LEU A 11 -11.23 30.45 -16.70
C LEU A 11 -10.24 29.38 -16.24
N LEU A 12 -9.66 29.65 -15.07
CA LEU A 12 -8.76 28.79 -14.30
C LEU A 12 -9.40 27.42 -14.02
N LEU A 13 -8.85 26.38 -14.64
CA LEU A 13 -8.98 25.00 -14.22
C LEU A 13 -8.05 24.77 -13.02
N ALA A 14 -8.57 24.84 -11.79
CA ALA A 14 -7.85 24.41 -10.60
C ALA A 14 -8.80 24.06 -9.45
N ALA A 15 -9.60 23.01 -9.62
CA ALA A 15 -10.13 22.27 -8.49
C ALA A 15 -9.24 21.03 -8.29
N CYS A 16 -8.07 21.24 -7.67
CA CYS A 16 -7.33 20.14 -7.05
C CYS A 16 -8.19 19.62 -5.90
N SER A 17 -8.84 18.48 -6.11
CA SER A 17 -9.41 17.71 -5.02
C SER A 17 -8.26 17.27 -4.11
N THR A 18 -8.31 17.79 -2.88
CA THR A 18 -7.59 17.33 -1.70
C THR A 18 -7.56 15.81 -1.64
N GLY A 19 -6.41 15.21 -1.95
CA GLY A 19 -6.09 13.85 -1.55
C GLY A 19 -6.01 13.75 -0.02
N PRO A 20 -6.08 12.55 0.55
CA PRO A 20 -5.93 12.36 1.98
C PRO A 20 -4.55 12.89 2.42
N ASP A 21 -4.56 13.79 3.40
CA ASP A 21 -3.37 14.32 4.07
C ASP A 21 -2.67 13.16 4.79
N LEU A 22 -1.59 12.66 4.18
CA LEU A 22 -0.73 11.65 4.78
C LEU A 22 0.01 12.30 5.94
N VAL A 23 -0.35 11.92 7.17
CA VAL A 23 0.31 12.38 8.39
C VAL A 23 1.75 11.85 8.39
N PRO A 24 2.79 12.70 8.50
CA PRO A 24 4.17 12.24 8.58
C PRO A 24 4.38 11.50 9.90
N LEU A 25 4.49 10.17 9.84
CA LEU A 25 4.85 9.34 10.97
C LEU A 25 6.34 9.50 11.29
N GLY A 26 6.57 10.03 12.49
CA GLY A 26 7.80 10.13 13.29
C GLY A 26 9.09 9.50 12.75
N THR A 27 10.07 10.36 12.55
CA THR A 27 11.49 10.02 12.52
C THR A 27 11.94 9.35 13.82
N SER A 28 12.34 8.07 13.78
CA SER A 28 13.25 7.48 14.77
C SER A 28 13.88 6.16 14.30
N ALA A 29 15.21 6.12 14.42
CA ALA A 29 16.14 4.99 14.32
C ALA A 29 16.38 4.43 12.91
N GLY A 30 17.64 4.58 12.45
CA GLY A 30 18.08 4.28 11.09
C GLY A 30 17.49 3.01 10.51
N VAL A 31 16.99 3.12 9.27
CA VAL A 31 16.30 2.11 8.46
C VAL A 31 16.55 0.71 9.01
N GLY A 32 15.67 0.26 9.90
CA GLY A 32 15.86 -1.00 10.59
C GLY A 32 16.02 -2.12 9.57
N ARG A 33 16.83 -3.14 9.87
CA ARG A 33 17.02 -4.29 8.96
C ARG A 33 15.70 -4.86 8.45
N ALA A 34 14.67 -4.89 9.31
CA ALA A 34 13.32 -5.32 8.97
C ALA A 34 12.65 -4.41 7.92
N GLU A 35 12.76 -3.10 8.08
CA GLU A 35 12.20 -2.11 7.15
C GLU A 35 12.93 -2.14 5.80
N THR A 36 14.26 -2.29 5.82
CA THR A 36 15.05 -2.48 4.59
C THR A 36 14.59 -3.73 3.85
N LEU A 37 14.49 -4.87 4.54
CA LEU A 37 14.06 -6.12 3.94
C LEU A 37 12.63 -6.03 3.39
N TYR A 38 11.71 -5.41 4.13
CA TYR A 38 10.35 -5.18 3.66
C TYR A 38 10.32 -4.36 2.37
N ARG A 39 10.96 -3.18 2.38
CA ARG A 39 10.92 -2.23 1.26
C ARG A 39 11.63 -2.74 0.01
N THR A 40 12.69 -3.52 0.18
CA THR A 40 13.53 -3.97 -0.95
C THR A 40 13.11 -5.33 -1.51
N GLU A 41 12.54 -6.22 -0.69
CA GLU A 41 12.27 -7.60 -1.11
C GLU A 41 10.79 -7.98 -1.13
N LEU A 42 9.94 -7.29 -0.37
CA LEU A 42 8.54 -7.72 -0.16
C LEU A 42 7.52 -6.78 -0.81
N VAL A 43 7.84 -5.49 -1.00
CA VAL A 43 6.97 -4.54 -1.71
C VAL A 43 6.62 -5.06 -3.10
N GLY A 44 5.34 -5.04 -3.44
CA GLY A 44 4.82 -5.60 -4.68
C GLY A 44 3.35 -6.02 -4.59
N ARG A 45 2.84 -6.56 -5.70
CA ARG A 45 1.46 -7.09 -5.80
C ARG A 45 1.50 -8.62 -5.88
N TYR A 46 0.62 -9.25 -5.12
CA TYR A 46 0.55 -10.69 -4.97
C TYR A 46 -0.90 -11.18 -5.03
N SER A 47 -1.09 -12.41 -5.49
CA SER A 47 -2.39 -13.03 -5.67
C SER A 47 -2.28 -14.56 -5.53
N PRO A 48 -3.37 -15.28 -5.21
CA PRO A 48 -3.40 -16.74 -5.30
C PRO A 48 -3.09 -17.29 -6.71
N SER A 49 -3.21 -16.46 -7.75
CA SER A 49 -2.95 -16.78 -9.15
C SER A 49 -1.93 -15.80 -9.75
N PRO A 50 -1.08 -16.19 -10.72
CA PRO A 50 -0.08 -15.28 -11.29
C PRO A 50 -0.68 -14.11 -12.08
N VAL A 51 -1.98 -14.16 -12.40
CA VAL A 51 -2.74 -13.07 -13.04
C VAL A 51 -3.51 -12.31 -11.95
N CYS A 52 -3.21 -11.02 -11.79
CA CYS A 52 -3.86 -10.17 -10.79
C CYS A 52 -5.27 -9.71 -11.19
N ALA A 53 -5.52 -9.54 -12.49
CA ALA A 53 -6.79 -9.02 -12.98
C ALA A 53 -7.96 -9.98 -12.66
N GLY A 54 -9.03 -9.41 -12.08
CA GLY A 54 -10.25 -10.15 -11.75
C GLY A 54 -10.17 -11.07 -10.53
N GLN A 55 -9.09 -11.00 -9.73
CA GLN A 55 -8.97 -11.79 -8.51
C GLN A 55 -9.63 -11.09 -7.32
N GLU A 56 -10.48 -11.82 -6.60
CA GLU A 56 -11.16 -11.34 -5.39
C GLU A 56 -10.16 -11.08 -4.25
N MET A 57 -9.11 -11.90 -4.17
CA MET A 57 -8.05 -11.80 -3.17
C MET A 57 -6.76 -11.31 -3.82
N GLN A 58 -6.43 -10.04 -3.58
CA GLN A 58 -5.15 -9.45 -3.97
C GLN A 58 -4.47 -8.87 -2.73
N VAL A 59 -3.15 -8.97 -2.67
CA VAL A 59 -2.35 -8.34 -1.63
C VAL A 59 -1.40 -7.35 -2.28
N GLU A 60 -1.52 -6.10 -1.90
CA GLU A 60 -0.61 -5.04 -2.31
C GLU A 60 0.20 -4.59 -1.10
N LEU A 61 1.51 -4.76 -1.18
CA LEU A 61 2.45 -4.32 -0.18
C LEU A 61 3.11 -3.04 -0.70
N ALA A 62 2.79 -1.90 -0.08
CA ALA A 62 3.38 -0.60 -0.36
C ALA A 62 4.32 -0.17 0.78
N PRO A 63 5.21 0.82 0.60
CA PRO A 63 6.23 1.12 1.60
C PRO A 63 5.70 1.54 2.99
N GLU A 64 4.48 2.08 3.05
CA GLU A 64 3.83 2.60 4.26
C GLU A 64 2.44 2.02 4.52
N SER A 65 1.91 1.23 3.59
CA SER A 65 0.56 0.68 3.67
C SER A 65 0.49 -0.73 3.08
N VAL A 66 -0.56 -1.45 3.46
CA VAL A 66 -0.84 -2.81 2.98
C VAL A 66 -2.32 -2.91 2.63
N TYR A 67 -2.63 -3.45 1.47
CA TYR A 67 -3.97 -3.85 1.08
C TYR A 67 -4.06 -5.38 1.05
N ILE A 68 -5.06 -5.94 1.72
CA ILE A 68 -5.39 -7.37 1.74
C ILE A 68 -6.85 -7.48 1.33
N GLY A 69 -7.08 -7.83 0.06
CA GLY A 69 -8.38 -7.75 -0.58
C GLY A 69 -8.82 -6.29 -0.60
N GLU A 70 -10.03 -6.03 -0.09
CA GLU A 70 -10.58 -4.68 0.01
C GLU A 70 -10.18 -3.96 1.32
N THR A 71 -9.39 -4.61 2.17
CA THR A 71 -8.94 -4.02 3.44
C THR A 71 -7.59 -3.33 3.28
N GLY A 72 -7.56 -2.00 3.39
CA GLY A 72 -6.33 -1.21 3.45
C GLY A 72 -5.95 -0.87 4.89
N CYS A 73 -4.66 -0.96 5.24
CA CYS A 73 -4.11 -0.61 6.55
C CYS A 73 -2.82 0.19 6.42
N ASN A 74 -2.51 1.01 7.42
CA ASN A 74 -1.21 1.67 7.57
C ASN A 74 -0.24 0.76 8.32
N ILE A 75 1.05 0.82 7.98
CA ILE A 75 2.10 0.11 8.69
C ILE A 75 2.58 0.98 9.84
N ALA A 76 2.26 0.58 11.07
CA ALA A 76 2.70 1.28 12.28
C ALA A 76 4.13 0.91 12.68
N ALA A 77 4.54 -0.35 12.43
CA ALA A 77 5.88 -0.82 12.70
C ALA A 77 6.23 -2.07 11.88
N THR A 78 7.53 -2.29 11.72
CA THR A 78 8.10 -3.44 11.01
C THR A 78 9.14 -4.11 11.90
N ARG A 79 9.03 -5.43 12.11
CA ARG A 79 9.94 -6.20 12.97
C ARG A 79 10.44 -7.45 12.27
N THR A 80 11.70 -7.81 12.47
CA THR A 80 12.22 -9.10 12.01
C THR A 80 11.70 -10.23 12.90
N THR A 81 11.33 -11.35 12.29
CA THR A 81 10.96 -12.59 12.99
C THR A 81 11.82 -13.74 12.47
N ALA A 82 11.75 -14.91 13.12
CA ALA A 82 12.45 -16.11 12.64
C ALA A 82 12.01 -16.53 11.23
N GLY A 83 10.78 -16.20 10.83
CA GLY A 83 10.19 -16.54 9.54
C GLY A 83 10.24 -15.44 8.49
N GLY A 84 10.65 -14.21 8.83
CA GLY A 84 10.65 -13.08 7.90
C GLY A 84 10.41 -11.74 8.60
N VAL A 85 9.33 -11.05 8.21
CA VAL A 85 8.97 -9.71 8.72
C VAL A 85 7.56 -9.72 9.26
N ALA A 86 7.38 -9.25 10.49
CA ALA A 86 6.07 -8.93 11.03
C ALA A 86 5.75 -7.45 10.79
N LEU A 87 4.55 -7.17 10.30
CA LEU A 87 4.00 -5.82 10.14
C LEU A 87 2.91 -5.60 11.17
N GLU A 88 3.06 -4.55 11.98
CA GLU A 88 1.97 -4.06 12.82
C GLU A 88 1.08 -3.15 11.98
N LEU A 89 -0.14 -3.59 11.69
CA LEU A 89 -1.09 -2.86 10.87
C LEU A 89 -2.06 -2.08 11.75
N ALA A 90 -2.17 -0.78 11.49
CA ALA A 90 -3.03 0.14 12.21
C ALA A 90 -3.97 0.88 11.24
N GLN A 91 -5.00 1.52 11.80
CA GLN A 91 -5.94 2.36 11.05
C GLN A 91 -6.56 1.63 9.83
N CYS A 92 -6.83 0.34 9.98
CA CYS A 92 -7.39 -0.48 8.92
C CYS A 92 -8.79 -0.02 8.52
N ARG A 93 -9.10 -0.10 7.22
CA ARG A 93 -10.43 0.15 6.66
C ARG A 93 -10.79 -0.90 5.63
N ALA A 94 -12.01 -1.40 5.69
CA ALA A 94 -12.59 -2.29 4.69
C ALA A 94 -13.87 -1.62 4.17
N GLU A 95 -13.98 -1.46 2.85
CA GLU A 95 -15.15 -0.82 2.21
C GLU A 95 -15.49 0.57 2.81
N GLY A 96 -14.48 1.31 3.26
CA GLY A 96 -14.61 2.62 3.90
C GLY A 96 -14.93 2.60 5.40
N ALA A 97 -15.33 1.46 5.97
CA ALA A 97 -15.61 1.30 7.39
C ALA A 97 -14.33 0.96 8.19
N PRO A 98 -14.22 1.38 9.47
CA PRO A 98 -13.12 0.96 10.34
C PRO A 98 -13.06 -0.56 10.49
N ALA A 99 -11.86 -1.11 10.33
CA ALA A 99 -11.55 -2.52 10.52
C ALA A 99 -10.52 -2.68 11.66
N PRO A 100 -10.46 -3.85 12.31
CA PRO A 100 -9.52 -4.07 13.41
C PRO A 100 -8.06 -4.00 12.93
N SER A 101 -7.21 -3.33 13.73
CA SER A 101 -5.75 -3.44 13.62
C SER A 101 -5.31 -4.88 13.85
N ARG A 102 -4.26 -5.32 13.15
CA ARG A 102 -3.74 -6.68 13.25
C ARG A 102 -2.26 -6.71 12.96
N THR A 103 -1.59 -7.78 13.37
CA THR A 103 -0.22 -8.07 12.92
C THR A 103 -0.28 -9.14 11.85
N VAL A 104 0.49 -8.97 10.77
CA VAL A 104 0.66 -10.00 9.74
C VAL A 104 2.13 -10.37 9.63
N THR A 105 2.42 -11.63 9.34
CA THR A 105 3.78 -12.11 9.08
C THR A 105 3.97 -12.35 7.59
N LEU A 106 5.04 -11.78 7.06
CA LEU A 106 5.45 -11.88 5.67
C LEU A 106 6.76 -12.66 5.58
N ALA A 107 6.83 -13.58 4.63
CA ALA A 107 8.06 -14.29 4.30
C ALA A 107 8.19 -14.44 2.78
N ARG A 108 9.40 -14.29 2.25
CA ARG A 108 9.66 -14.67 0.87
C ARG A 108 9.99 -16.16 0.81
N THR A 109 9.34 -16.87 -0.09
CA THR A 109 9.62 -18.27 -0.37
C THR A 109 10.78 -18.39 -1.36
N ALA A 110 11.41 -19.57 -1.44
CA ALA A 110 12.51 -19.83 -2.37
C ALA A 110 12.14 -19.61 -3.85
N ASN A 111 10.85 -19.69 -4.20
CA ASN A 111 10.34 -19.50 -5.56
C ASN A 111 9.89 -18.06 -5.84
N GLY A 112 10.19 -17.10 -4.96
CA GLY A 112 9.82 -15.70 -5.11
C GLY A 112 8.36 -15.37 -4.74
N ALA A 113 7.56 -16.37 -4.38
CA ALA A 113 6.22 -16.19 -3.82
C ALA A 113 6.28 -15.58 -2.41
N LEU A 114 5.23 -14.87 -2.02
CA LEU A 114 5.04 -14.29 -0.69
C LEU A 114 4.21 -15.25 0.17
N ALA A 115 4.67 -15.59 1.36
CA ALA A 115 3.85 -16.22 2.38
C ALA A 115 3.32 -15.13 3.32
N LEU A 116 2.00 -14.91 3.32
CA LEU A 116 1.26 -14.05 4.25
C LEU A 116 0.57 -14.93 5.29
N ASP A 117 1.02 -14.87 6.54
CA ASP A 117 0.51 -15.70 7.65
C ASP A 117 0.43 -17.20 7.29
N GLY A 118 1.41 -17.67 6.52
CA GLY A 118 1.49 -19.05 6.02
C GLY A 118 0.74 -19.32 4.71
N THR A 119 -0.06 -18.38 4.22
CA THR A 119 -0.73 -18.47 2.92
C THR A 119 0.22 -18.04 1.79
N SER A 120 0.52 -18.94 0.86
CA SER A 120 1.38 -18.64 -0.28
C SER A 120 0.63 -17.87 -1.37
N LEU A 121 1.22 -16.77 -1.83
CA LEU A 121 0.71 -15.88 -2.86
C LEU A 121 1.81 -15.68 -3.92
N GLN A 122 1.43 -15.76 -5.18
CA GLN A 122 2.35 -15.56 -6.29
C GLN A 122 2.50 -14.08 -6.61
N PRO A 123 3.69 -13.61 -7.04
CA PRO A 123 3.82 -12.27 -7.59
C PRO A 123 2.92 -12.15 -8.82
N CYS A 124 2.23 -11.02 -8.92
CA CYS A 124 1.44 -10.71 -10.09
C CYS A 124 2.31 -10.22 -11.23
N PHE A 125 2.04 -10.73 -12.42
CA PHE A 125 2.53 -10.17 -13.68
C PHE A 125 1.33 -9.50 -14.36
N ASP A 126 1.48 -8.22 -14.72
CA ASP A 126 0.49 -7.47 -15.51
C ASP A 126 0.58 -7.88 -16.99
#